data_AF-A0A8H8CRE3-F1
#
_entry.id   AF-A0A8H8CRE3-F1
#
_cell.length_a   1.000
_cell.length_b   1.000
_cell.length_c   1.000
_cell.angle_alpha   90.00
_cell.angle_beta   90.00
_cell.angle_gamma   90.00
#
_symmetry.space_group_name_H-M   'P 1'
#
loop_
_entity.id
_entity.type
_entity.pdbx_description
1 polymer ?
#
loop_
_entity_poly.entity_id
_entity_poly.type
_entity_poly.pdbx_seq_one_letter_code
_entity_poly.pdbx_strand_id
1 'polypeptide(L)'
;MSISGKHLRIYTIIFDNGNPGEVGPLVYAQNLSRYGSVWKSVITKREDAAVLLSDGDTVELSPFTSLTFRAREAPQMVAFSEAQRKEMKVFASLPLFLPATLNLPPLDGHMARNNQWRELMKEKKNIK
;
A
#
# COMPACT_ATOMS: atom_id res chain seq x y z
N MET A 1 -10.38 -17.08 15.49
CA MET A 1 -9.18 -16.43 14.90
C MET A 1 -8.69 -15.36 15.85
N SER A 2 -7.38 -15.16 16.00
CA SER A 2 -6.81 -14.11 16.85
C SER A 2 -6.07 -13.06 16.04
N ILE A 3 -5.86 -11.88 16.62
CA ILE A 3 -5.20 -10.76 15.92
C ILE A 3 -3.67 -10.95 15.97
N SER A 4 -3.03 -11.01 14.81
CA SER A 4 -1.56 -11.05 14.69
C SER A 4 -0.95 -9.67 14.96
N GLY A 5 0.31 -9.62 15.45
CA GLY A 5 1.03 -8.35 15.69
C GLY A 5 1.24 -7.50 14.43
N LYS A 6 1.22 -8.12 13.24
CA LYS A 6 1.03 -7.46 11.94
C LYS A 6 -0.14 -8.16 11.26
N HIS A 7 -1.31 -7.52 11.23
CA HIS A 7 -2.53 -8.15 10.77
C HIS A 7 -2.92 -7.71 9.36
N LEU A 8 -3.00 -6.40 9.14
CA LEU A 8 -3.52 -5.81 7.91
C LEU A 8 -2.57 -4.68 7.48
N ARG A 9 -2.34 -4.56 6.18
CA ARG A 9 -1.70 -3.40 5.56
C ARG A 9 -2.72 -2.71 4.68
N ILE A 10 -2.96 -1.43 4.94
CA ILE A 10 -3.78 -0.56 4.08
C ILE A 10 -2.84 0.36 3.31
N TYR A 11 -3.02 0.46 2.00
CA TYR A 11 -2.21 1.34 1.15
C TYR A 11 -3.02 1.85 -0.02
N THR A 12 -2.60 2.97 -0.59
CA THR A 12 -3.29 3.62 -1.72
C THR A 12 -2.39 3.61 -2.95
N ILE A 13 -2.97 3.36 -4.12
CA ILE A 13 -2.33 3.59 -5.42
C ILE A 13 -2.99 4.81 -6.06
N ILE A 14 -2.17 5.80 -6.46
CA ILE A 14 -2.62 7.14 -6.86
C ILE A 14 -2.30 7.41 -8.35
N PHE A 15 -2.06 6.38 -9.17
CA PHE A 15 -1.43 6.58 -10.48
C PHE A 15 -2.27 6.11 -11.66
N ASP A 16 -2.75 7.08 -12.44
CA ASP A 16 -2.91 6.97 -13.88
C ASP A 16 -1.93 7.97 -14.53
N ASN A 17 -1.01 7.47 -15.36
CA ASN A 17 -0.05 8.31 -16.08
C ASN A 17 -0.73 9.21 -17.12
N GLY A 18 -1.90 8.79 -17.62
CA GLY A 18 -2.68 9.52 -18.62
C GLY A 18 -3.52 10.63 -18.02
N ASN A 19 -4.10 10.41 -16.83
CA ASN A 19 -5.02 11.34 -16.18
C ASN A 19 -4.71 11.49 -14.68
N PRO A 20 -3.61 12.18 -14.32
CA PRO A 20 -3.19 12.38 -12.92
C PRO A 20 -4.20 13.14 -12.06
N GLY A 21 -5.30 13.64 -12.62
CA GLY A 21 -6.33 14.38 -11.90
C GLY A 21 -7.67 13.66 -11.74
N GLU A 22 -7.98 12.66 -12.57
CA GLU A 22 -9.36 12.13 -12.67
C GLU A 22 -9.58 10.87 -11.82
N VAL A 23 -8.52 10.13 -11.50
CA VAL A 23 -8.65 8.88 -10.76
C VAL A 23 -8.48 9.15 -9.26
N GLY A 24 -9.58 9.04 -8.52
CA GLY A 24 -9.55 9.07 -7.05
C GLY A 24 -8.61 7.99 -6.48
N PRO A 25 -8.06 8.20 -5.28
CA PRO A 25 -7.14 7.25 -4.64
C PRO A 25 -7.75 5.85 -4.52
N LEU A 26 -7.13 4.84 -5.12
CA LEU A 26 -7.55 3.43 -4.97
C LEU A 26 -6.95 2.86 -3.69
N VAL A 27 -7.80 2.49 -2.73
CA VAL A 27 -7.38 2.00 -1.41
C VAL A 27 -7.44 0.48 -1.37
N TYR A 28 -6.33 -0.15 -1.02
CA TYR A 28 -6.19 -1.59 -0.94
C TYR A 28 -5.97 -2.05 0.50
N ALA A 29 -6.46 -3.24 0.83
CA ALA A 29 -6.18 -3.96 2.07
C ALA A 29 -5.51 -5.29 1.77
N GLN A 30 -4.35 -5.53 2.37
CA GLN A 30 -3.62 -6.79 2.28
C GLN A 30 -3.59 -7.46 3.65
N ASN A 31 -4.07 -8.71 3.74
CA ASN A 31 -3.90 -9.51 4.94
C ASN A 31 -2.43 -9.93 5.09
N LEU A 32 -1.87 -9.69 6.27
CA LEU A 32 -0.54 -10.14 6.69
C LEU A 32 -0.62 -11.16 7.82
N SER A 33 -1.83 -11.42 8.32
CA SER A 33 -2.07 -12.23 9.50
C SER A 33 -1.89 -13.72 9.20
N ARG A 34 -1.52 -14.49 10.23
CA ARG A 34 -1.43 -15.96 10.15
C ARG A 34 -2.80 -16.62 9.99
N TYR A 35 -3.85 -15.98 10.51
CA TYR A 35 -5.19 -16.56 10.59
C TYR A 35 -6.12 -16.09 9.47
N GLY A 36 -5.68 -15.12 8.67
CA GLY A 36 -6.49 -14.48 7.63
C GLY A 36 -7.34 -13.31 8.15
N SER A 37 -8.07 -12.70 7.24
CA SER A 37 -9.13 -11.70 7.50
C SER A 37 -10.32 -11.98 6.58
N VAL A 38 -11.55 -11.64 6.97
CA VAL A 38 -12.74 -11.81 6.12
C VAL A 38 -13.10 -10.48 5.46
N TRP A 39 -13.25 -10.48 4.14
CA TRP A 39 -13.76 -9.34 3.37
C TRP A 39 -14.84 -9.86 2.41
N LYS A 40 -16.05 -9.26 2.44
CA LYS A 40 -17.20 -9.70 1.63
C LYS A 40 -17.47 -11.21 1.70
N SER A 41 -17.43 -11.76 2.92
CA SER A 41 -17.59 -13.21 3.19
C SER A 41 -16.50 -14.12 2.61
N VAL A 42 -15.40 -13.55 2.07
CA VAL A 42 -14.25 -14.29 1.57
C VAL A 42 -13.10 -14.18 2.56
N ILE A 43 -12.49 -15.31 2.89
CA ILE A 43 -11.27 -15.34 3.72
C ILE A 43 -10.08 -14.94 2.84
N THR A 44 -9.45 -13.83 3.19
CA THR A 44 -8.17 -13.36 2.65
C THR A 44 -7.02 -13.88 3.50
N LYS A 45 -6.08 -14.57 2.87
CA LYS A 45 -4.89 -15.15 3.49
C LYS A 45 -3.66 -14.30 3.21
N ARG A 46 -2.51 -14.71 3.73
CA ARG A 46 -1.28 -13.91 3.68
C ARG A 46 -0.64 -13.91 2.29
N GLU A 47 -0.82 -15.01 1.59
CA GLU A 47 -0.38 -15.27 0.22
C GLU A 47 -1.29 -14.66 -0.85
N ASP A 48 -2.49 -14.22 -0.45
CA ASP A 48 -3.46 -13.65 -1.37
C ASP A 48 -3.07 -12.22 -1.77
N ALA A 49 -3.55 -11.82 -2.94
CA ALA A 49 -3.47 -10.43 -3.38
C ALA A 49 -4.27 -9.50 -2.45
N ALA A 50 -3.90 -8.23 -2.45
CA ALA A 50 -4.67 -7.21 -1.73
C ALA A 50 -6.06 -7.03 -2.37
N VAL A 51 -7.06 -6.75 -1.54
CA VAL A 51 -8.43 -6.45 -1.99
C VAL A 51 -8.63 -4.95 -2.12
N LEU A 52 -9.36 -4.52 -3.15
CA LEU A 52 -9.73 -3.11 -3.34
C LEU A 52 -10.92 -2.78 -2.44
N LEU A 53 -10.76 -1.78 -1.58
CA LEU A 53 -11.80 -1.32 -0.66
C LEU A 53 -12.70 -0.27 -1.32
N SER A 54 -14.00 -0.47 -1.20
CA SER A 54 -15.04 0.52 -1.52
C SER A 54 -15.63 1.12 -0.24
N ASP A 55 -16.21 2.32 -0.30
CA ASP A 55 -16.84 2.93 0.87
C ASP A 55 -17.84 1.99 1.55
N GLY A 56 -17.75 1.85 2.87
CA GLY A 56 -18.56 0.94 3.67
C GLY A 56 -18.06 -0.50 3.71
N ASP A 57 -17.05 -0.88 2.93
CA ASP A 57 -16.46 -2.23 3.01
C ASP A 57 -15.95 -2.50 4.42
N THR A 58 -16.22 -3.71 4.91
CA THR A 58 -15.78 -4.16 6.23
C THR A 58 -14.80 -5.32 6.09
N VAL A 59 -13.71 -5.24 6.85
CA VAL A 59 -12.70 -6.29 6.98
C VAL A 59 -12.73 -6.82 8.41
N GLU A 60 -13.10 -8.08 8.59
CA GLU A 60 -13.12 -8.74 9.88
C GLU A 60 -11.75 -9.36 10.17
N LEU A 61 -11.12 -8.94 11.27
CA LEU A 61 -9.81 -9.42 11.71
C LEU A 61 -9.95 -10.59 12.69
N SER A 62 -11.07 -10.63 13.40
CA SER A 62 -11.45 -11.68 14.33
C SER A 62 -12.97 -11.68 14.52
N PRO A 63 -13.57 -12.70 15.17
CA PRO A 63 -15.01 -12.73 15.43
C PRO A 63 -15.56 -11.52 16.22
N PHE A 64 -14.68 -10.78 16.90
CA PHE A 64 -15.05 -9.63 17.75
C PHE A 64 -14.43 -8.32 17.29
N THR A 65 -13.73 -8.30 16.16
CA THR A 65 -13.02 -7.10 15.70
C THR A 65 -13.10 -6.98 14.19
N SER A 66 -13.75 -5.91 13.75
CA SER A 66 -13.85 -5.53 12.36
C SER A 66 -13.41 -4.09 12.16
N LEU A 67 -12.98 -3.78 10.95
CA LEU A 67 -12.65 -2.44 10.50
C LEU A 67 -13.56 -2.10 9.32
N THR A 68 -14.24 -0.96 9.39
CA THR A 68 -15.06 -0.45 8.27
C THR A 68 -14.30 0.67 7.58
N PHE A 69 -14.09 0.53 6.29
CA PHE A 69 -13.52 1.58 5.46
C PHE A 69 -14.58 2.64 5.18
N ARG A 70 -14.20 3.90 5.39
CA ARG A 70 -15.02 5.07 5.06
C ARG A 70 -14.23 6.01 4.17
N ALA A 71 -14.64 6.13 2.92
CA ALA A 71 -14.11 7.14 2.02
C ALA A 71 -14.72 8.48 2.44
N ARG A 72 -13.88 9.42 2.87
CA ARG A 72 -14.31 10.82 2.88
C ARG A 72 -14.30 11.31 1.43
N GLU A 73 -15.34 12.05 1.04
CA GLU A 73 -15.27 12.85 -0.18
C GLU A 73 -13.97 13.65 -0.13
N ALA A 74 -13.07 13.40 -1.07
CA ALA A 74 -11.88 14.22 -1.20
C ALA A 74 -12.36 15.65 -1.48
N PRO A 75 -11.94 16.67 -0.72
CA PRO A 75 -12.13 18.04 -1.18
C PRO A 75 -11.53 18.12 -2.57
N GLN A 76 -12.33 18.62 -3.52
CA GLN A 76 -12.03 18.70 -4.95
C GLN A 76 -10.53 18.81 -5.23
N MET A 77 -9.99 17.78 -5.90
CA MET A 77 -8.64 17.72 -6.50
C MET A 77 -7.63 18.72 -5.93
N VAL A 78 -7.15 18.48 -4.71
CA VAL A 78 -5.94 19.16 -4.25
C VAL A 78 -4.78 18.62 -5.09
N ALA A 79 -4.06 19.51 -5.78
CA ALA A 79 -2.88 19.14 -6.55
C ALA A 79 -1.92 18.29 -5.70
N PHE A 80 -1.34 17.23 -6.29
CA PHE A 80 -0.43 16.33 -5.57
C PHE A 80 0.65 17.10 -4.80
N SER A 81 0.83 16.74 -3.53
CA SER A 81 1.90 17.25 -2.69
C SER A 81 3.28 16.89 -3.29
N GLU A 82 4.31 17.63 -2.90
CA GLU A 82 5.68 17.38 -3.37
C GLU A 82 6.17 15.96 -3.01
N ALA A 83 5.74 15.43 -1.86
CA ALA A 83 6.04 14.07 -1.43
C ALA A 83 5.42 13.04 -2.39
N GLN A 84 4.12 13.18 -2.69
CA GLN A 84 3.43 12.31 -3.65
C GLN A 84 4.07 12.37 -5.04
N ARG A 85 4.48 13.55 -5.50
CA ARG A 85 5.19 13.71 -6.78
C ARG A 85 6.54 12.99 -6.80
N LYS A 86 7.27 12.99 -5.68
CA LYS A 86 8.54 12.24 -5.56
C LYS A 86 8.28 10.73 -5.58
N GLU A 87 7.26 10.26 -4.86
CA GLU A 87 6.86 8.85 -4.86
C GLU A 87 6.44 8.38 -6.25
N MET A 88 5.61 9.15 -6.96
CA MET A 88 5.17 8.85 -8.33
C MET A 88 6.34 8.68 -9.29
N LYS A 89 7.39 9.53 -9.19
CA LYS A 89 8.61 9.38 -9.99
C LYS A 89 9.36 8.09 -9.69
N VAL A 90 9.40 7.68 -8.42
CA VAL A 90 10.03 6.42 -8.02
C VAL A 90 9.25 5.24 -8.59
N PHE A 91 7.92 5.22 -8.42
CA PHE A 91 7.07 4.16 -8.93
C PHE A 91 7.12 4.03 -10.47
N ALA A 92 7.12 5.15 -11.20
CA ALA A 92 7.25 5.14 -12.66
C ALA A 92 8.60 4.57 -13.15
N SER A 93 9.63 4.62 -12.32
CA SER A 93 10.96 4.08 -12.63
C SER A 93 11.14 2.60 -12.26
N LEU A 94 10.16 1.99 -11.57
CA LEU A 94 10.19 0.57 -11.22
C LEU A 94 9.68 -0.27 -12.41
N PRO A 95 10.36 -1.37 -12.76
CA PRO A 95 9.86 -2.29 -13.78
C PRO A 95 8.53 -2.91 -13.32
N LEU A 96 7.61 -3.10 -14.28
CA LEU A 96 6.20 -3.51 -14.09
C LEU A 96 5.99 -4.83 -13.32
N PHE A 97 7.06 -5.60 -13.10
CA PHE A 97 7.06 -6.88 -12.41
C PHE A 97 8.17 -6.90 -11.36
N LEU A 98 7.89 -6.41 -10.16
CA LEU A 98 8.68 -6.79 -8.98
C LEU A 98 7.85 -7.76 -8.14
N PRO A 99 8.36 -8.98 -7.84
CA PRO A 99 7.70 -9.89 -6.94
C PRO A 99 7.61 -9.26 -5.54
N ALA A 100 6.54 -9.59 -4.82
CA ALA A 100 6.17 -9.09 -3.49
C ALA A 100 7.23 -9.33 -2.37
N THR A 101 8.42 -9.82 -2.73
CA THR A 101 9.55 -10.11 -1.83
C THR A 101 10.42 -8.89 -1.53
N LEU A 102 10.26 -7.77 -2.24
CA LEU A 102 10.88 -6.50 -1.84
C LEU A 102 9.99 -5.79 -0.80
N ASN A 103 10.24 -6.09 0.48
CA ASN A 103 9.85 -5.22 1.59
C ASN A 103 10.47 -3.83 1.38
N LEU A 104 9.81 -2.97 0.61
CA LEU A 104 10.09 -1.55 0.59
C LEU A 104 9.75 -1.02 1.99
N PRO A 105 10.72 -0.48 2.74
CA PRO A 105 10.39 0.17 4.01
C PRO A 105 9.49 1.39 3.70
N PRO A 106 8.56 1.75 4.59
CA PRO A 106 7.90 3.05 4.50
C PRO A 106 8.98 4.12 4.45
N LEU A 107 8.94 4.96 3.42
CA LEU A 107 9.80 6.13 3.32
C LEU A 107 9.29 7.19 4.31
N ASP A 108 9.48 6.95 5.61
CA ASP A 108 9.31 8.00 6.59
C ASP A 108 10.29 9.13 6.23
N GLY A 109 9.80 10.37 6.18
CA GLY A 109 10.52 11.55 5.68
C GLY A 109 11.86 11.85 6.36
N HIS A 110 12.22 11.10 7.41
CA HIS A 110 13.56 11.08 8.00
C HIS A 110 14.61 10.35 7.15
N MET A 111 14.27 9.31 6.38
CA MET A 111 15.25 8.55 5.56
C MET A 111 15.70 9.30 4.30
N ALA A 112 14.94 10.29 3.82
CA ALA A 112 15.32 11.10 2.66
C ALA A 112 16.50 12.06 2.94
N ARG A 113 16.84 12.28 4.23
CA ARG A 113 17.90 13.21 4.64
C ARG A 113 19.31 12.62 4.63
N ASN A 114 19.44 11.30 4.77
CA ASN A 114 20.75 10.66 4.74
C ASN A 114 20.87 9.83 3.46
N ASN A 115 21.99 10.00 2.75
CA ASN A 115 22.35 9.34 1.48
C ASN A 115 22.40 7.79 1.53
N GLN A 116 21.86 7.17 2.58
CA GLN A 116 21.78 5.75 2.84
C GLN A 116 21.06 4.98 1.71
N TRP A 117 20.11 5.62 1.03
CA TRP A 117 19.45 5.04 -0.16
C TRP A 117 20.39 4.85 -1.36
N ARG A 118 21.40 5.72 -1.53
CA ARG A 118 22.36 5.60 -2.64
C ARG A 118 23.31 4.43 -2.41
N GLU A 119 23.69 4.17 -1.17
CA GLU A 119 24.58 3.06 -0.82
C GLU A 119 23.87 1.69 -0.92
N LEU A 120 22.61 1.59 -0.46
CA LEU A 120 21.79 0.38 -0.65
C LEU A 120 21.58 0.01 -2.13
N MET A 121 21.49 1.02 -3.02
CA MET A 121 21.33 0.80 -4.46
C MET A 121 22.65 0.47 -5.18
N LYS A 122 23.80 0.91 -4.64
CA LYS A 122 25.12 0.48 -5.12
C LYS A 122 25.41 -0.97 -4.75
N GLU A 123 25.11 -1.35 -3.51
CA GLU A 123 25.34 -2.70 -2.99
C GLU A 123 24.51 -3.75 -3.75
N LYS A 124 23.25 -3.42 -4.08
CA LYS A 124 22.36 -4.31 -4.85
C LYS A 124 22.67 -4.41 -6.34
N LYS A 125 23.43 -3.47 -6.91
CA LYS A 125 23.91 -3.57 -8.31
C LYS A 125 25.11 -4.51 -8.48
N ASN A 126 25.71 -4.98 -7.39
CA ASN A 126 26.95 -5.76 -7.42
C ASN A 126 26.76 -7.26 -7.15
N ILE A 127 25.52 -7.73 -7.05
CA ILE A 127 25.22 -9.15 -6.92
C ILE A 127 25.03 -9.71 -8.33
N LYS A 128 26.10 -10.32 -8.85
CA LYS A 128 26.10 -11.13 -10.08
C LYS A 128 25.39 -12.46 -9.87
#